data_AF-A0A6H9YV42-F1
#
_entry.id   AF-A0A6H9YV42-F1
#
_cell.length_a   1.000
_cell.length_b   1.000
_cell.length_c   1.000
_cell.angle_alpha   90.00
_cell.angle_beta   90.00
_cell.angle_gamma   90.00
#
_symmetry.space_group_name_H-M   'P 1'
#
loop_
_entity.id
_entity.type
_entity.pdbx_description
1 polymer ?
#
loop_
_entity_poly.entity_id
_entity_poly.type
_entity_poly.pdbx_seq_one_letter_code
_entity_poly.pdbx_strand_id
1 'polypeptide(L)'
;MPSGHRRRRLAAFVSALVLALTALGAVSPAAAHAELYHPRQHWLRASLGGLFLHWGMRTAPGYTDCAAWEKAVTDGGWTADYWVNEARKLNVQYLVLASFHSRLGYARAWPSKVPGTCSTERDFLGELVAAAKGKGLKTVLYMTDDPKWYWEGLPDGQSWMDSAAYSAYKGKPVDLHTRPGFGEFSYDNFVEVMGAYPDLAGFWIDNDNEYWEEHGLYERIRAERPTWTLSNNNEDTPIMDMVSHEQKVGMTPPYDYPQAVLTPMPRLTEGEWKLPTRGAWWYDGTDADVDHPVTMGRIFTNAGSSVKSLMAETAMVNGRFPSKQEAFNDFVAGYLPKVMHTIRGTEGGGYMYGGLQPGFWNDGAHGVTTISKRNRNLHYVHVLTRPSTDHVTIRDNGYKVLRVTDARTGRRMAFTQSGGSFTIRGVTAWDVYDTVFRVDTFGRHGLYPNGWVIPSASASLEGYPAANLTDGDYLTWWDNGRTLPVSITLKLDAPLPVRYLAVNQREWSPTYNRNTFGRPEDSARIKDYRVYASKNGVDWGEPVRTGTLESARGVRFIDLDIRGARYVKLEVLNTWAKPDAPNFYQRLGIDELWLGTHYVR
;
A
#
# COMPACT_ATOMS: atom_id res chain seq x y z
N MET A 1 42.37 -19.00 -63.24
CA MET A 1 41.22 -18.24 -62.71
C MET A 1 40.65 -18.95 -61.48
N PRO A 2 40.89 -18.50 -60.24
CA PRO A 2 40.28 -19.11 -59.06
C PRO A 2 39.34 -18.11 -58.36
N SER A 3 38.01 -18.23 -58.53
CA SER A 3 37.05 -17.29 -57.89
C SER A 3 35.77 -17.93 -57.34
N GLY A 4 35.70 -19.27 -57.20
CA GLY A 4 34.49 -19.94 -56.69
C GLY A 4 34.42 -20.12 -55.17
N HIS A 5 35.54 -20.45 -54.51
CA HIS A 5 35.50 -20.95 -53.13
C HIS A 5 35.59 -19.87 -52.03
N ARG A 6 36.20 -18.71 -52.30
CA ARG A 6 36.27 -17.63 -51.30
C ARG A 6 34.93 -16.89 -51.11
N ARG A 7 34.11 -16.79 -52.17
CA ARG A 7 32.79 -16.11 -52.08
C ARG A 7 31.74 -16.90 -51.29
N ARG A 8 31.76 -18.25 -51.36
CA ARG A 8 30.81 -19.09 -50.60
C ARG A 8 31.12 -19.14 -49.09
N ARG A 9 32.40 -19.07 -48.69
CA ARG A 9 32.78 -19.04 -47.26
C ARG A 9 32.50 -17.68 -46.62
N LEU A 10 32.65 -16.58 -47.36
CA LEU A 10 32.32 -15.25 -46.86
C LEU A 10 30.80 -15.05 -46.73
N ALA A 11 30.00 -15.56 -47.67
CA ALA A 11 28.54 -15.50 -47.59
C ALA A 11 27.99 -16.32 -46.39
N ALA A 12 28.53 -17.51 -46.15
CA ALA A 12 28.13 -18.33 -45.00
C ALA A 12 28.50 -17.68 -43.64
N PHE A 13 29.66 -17.01 -43.56
CA PHE A 13 30.06 -16.29 -42.34
C PHE A 13 29.22 -15.04 -42.10
N VAL A 14 28.87 -14.29 -43.15
CA VAL A 14 28.02 -13.09 -43.02
C VAL A 14 26.57 -13.47 -42.67
N SER A 15 26.03 -14.56 -43.24
CA SER A 15 24.69 -15.05 -42.87
C SER A 15 24.63 -15.58 -41.43
N ALA A 16 25.69 -16.24 -40.94
CA ALA A 16 25.78 -16.69 -39.55
C ALA A 16 25.94 -15.51 -38.56
N LEU A 17 26.68 -14.47 -38.93
CA LEU A 17 26.83 -13.27 -38.11
C LEU A 17 25.52 -12.45 -38.06
N VAL A 18 24.79 -12.35 -39.17
CA VAL A 18 23.50 -11.64 -39.23
C VAL A 18 22.41 -12.41 -38.46
N LEU A 19 22.39 -13.75 -38.48
CA LEU A 19 21.49 -14.55 -37.64
C LEU A 19 21.85 -14.52 -36.14
N ALA A 20 23.13 -14.41 -35.78
CA ALA A 20 23.56 -14.24 -34.39
C ALA A 20 23.25 -12.82 -33.86
N LEU A 21 23.37 -11.78 -34.71
CA LEU A 21 23.03 -10.40 -34.37
C LEU A 21 21.52 -10.15 -34.31
N THR A 22 20.69 -10.87 -35.09
CA THR A 22 19.23 -10.80 -34.94
C THR A 22 18.71 -11.63 -33.76
N ALA A 23 19.41 -12.70 -33.34
CA ALA A 23 19.09 -13.45 -32.13
C ALA A 23 19.48 -12.71 -30.83
N LEU A 24 20.51 -11.85 -30.87
CA LEU A 24 20.91 -10.99 -29.74
C LEU A 24 20.15 -9.66 -29.67
N GLY A 25 19.48 -9.25 -30.76
CA GLY A 25 18.71 -7.99 -30.84
C GLY A 25 17.21 -8.10 -30.53
N ALA A 26 16.71 -9.29 -30.17
CA ALA A 26 15.27 -9.56 -30.03
C ALA A 26 14.85 -10.12 -28.66
N VAL A 27 15.66 -9.90 -27.62
CA VAL A 27 15.22 -10.08 -26.24
C VAL A 27 15.64 -8.83 -25.46
N SER A 28 14.96 -7.71 -25.72
CA SER A 28 14.78 -6.74 -24.64
C SER A 28 14.19 -7.54 -23.48
N PRO A 29 14.77 -7.53 -22.26
CA PRO A 29 14.10 -8.14 -21.13
C PRO A 29 12.70 -7.52 -21.11
N ALA A 30 11.67 -8.37 -21.20
CA ALA A 30 10.32 -7.91 -20.95
C ALA A 30 10.39 -7.12 -19.64
N ALA A 31 9.93 -5.87 -19.64
CA ALA A 31 9.95 -5.05 -18.44
C ALA A 31 9.35 -5.91 -17.33
N ALA A 32 10.12 -6.18 -16.28
CA ALA A 32 9.68 -7.09 -15.23
C ALA A 32 8.37 -6.55 -14.67
N HIS A 33 7.30 -7.33 -14.77
CA HIS A 33 6.01 -6.97 -14.18
C HIS A 33 5.97 -7.50 -12.77
N ALA A 34 5.53 -6.66 -11.82
CA ALA A 34 5.38 -7.08 -10.44
C ALA A 34 4.44 -8.28 -10.35
N GLU A 35 4.80 -9.27 -9.54
CA GLU A 35 3.91 -10.40 -9.27
C GLU A 35 2.74 -9.92 -8.39
N LEU A 36 1.52 -10.11 -8.89
CA LEU A 36 0.32 -9.59 -8.24
C LEU A 36 -0.39 -10.61 -7.37
N TYR A 37 -0.31 -11.93 -7.62
CA TYR A 37 -1.11 -12.92 -6.86
C TYR A 37 -0.36 -14.21 -6.60
N HIS A 38 0.97 -14.15 -6.45
CA HIS A 38 1.75 -15.35 -6.18
C HIS A 38 1.36 -16.00 -4.84
N PRO A 39 1.37 -17.35 -4.73
CA PRO A 39 1.00 -18.03 -3.47
C PRO A 39 1.73 -17.54 -2.22
N ARG A 40 2.99 -17.12 -2.34
CA ARG A 40 3.79 -16.52 -1.25
C ARG A 40 3.13 -15.28 -0.63
N GLN A 41 2.34 -14.54 -1.40
CA GLN A 41 1.64 -13.32 -0.97
C GLN A 41 0.31 -13.61 -0.26
N HIS A 42 -0.21 -14.84 -0.32
CA HIS A 42 -1.56 -15.14 0.18
C HIS A 42 -1.74 -14.81 1.66
N TRP A 43 -0.73 -15.06 2.49
CA TRP A 43 -0.82 -14.79 3.92
C TRP A 43 -0.87 -13.28 4.21
N LEU A 44 -0.09 -12.46 3.48
CA LEU A 44 -0.18 -11.00 3.55
C LEU A 44 -1.53 -10.50 3.01
N ARG A 45 -2.01 -11.04 1.89
CA ARG A 45 -3.34 -10.65 1.36
C ARG A 45 -4.47 -10.94 2.35
N ALA A 46 -4.33 -12.01 3.14
CA ALA A 46 -5.28 -12.40 4.18
C ALA A 46 -5.08 -11.66 5.53
N SER A 47 -3.98 -10.93 5.71
CA SER A 47 -3.72 -10.19 6.95
C SER A 47 -4.48 -8.87 7.00
N LEU A 48 -4.75 -8.40 8.21
CA LEU A 48 -5.14 -7.02 8.51
C LEU A 48 -3.90 -6.13 8.59
N GLY A 49 -2.82 -6.63 9.18
CA GLY A 49 -1.66 -5.84 9.51
C GLY A 49 -0.63 -6.61 10.33
N GLY A 50 0.37 -5.88 10.82
CA GLY A 50 1.50 -6.37 11.62
C GLY A 50 1.92 -5.42 12.74
N LEU A 51 2.77 -5.92 13.63
CA LEU A 51 3.42 -5.18 14.72
C LEU A 51 4.89 -4.97 14.38
N PHE A 52 5.35 -3.72 14.32
CA PHE A 52 6.73 -3.37 14.01
C PHE A 52 7.50 -3.04 15.29
N LEU A 53 8.63 -3.71 15.50
CA LEU A 53 9.45 -3.60 16.69
C LEU A 53 10.83 -3.05 16.33
N HIS A 54 11.03 -1.76 16.57
CA HIS A 54 12.35 -1.13 16.49
C HIS A 54 13.02 -1.24 17.86
N TRP A 55 13.98 -2.16 17.97
CA TRP A 55 14.52 -2.56 19.26
C TRP A 55 15.98 -2.99 19.15
N GLY A 56 16.87 -2.24 19.78
CA GLY A 56 18.31 -2.47 19.69
C GLY A 56 19.07 -1.79 20.83
N MET A 57 20.39 -1.68 20.70
CA MET A 57 21.25 -1.16 21.76
C MET A 57 20.94 0.28 22.17
N ARG A 58 20.32 1.07 21.29
CA ARG A 58 19.93 2.47 21.59
C ARG A 58 18.48 2.63 22.06
N THR A 59 17.75 1.54 22.23
CA THR A 59 16.49 1.55 22.98
C THR A 59 16.78 1.96 24.42
N ALA A 60 16.01 2.89 24.99
CA ALA A 60 16.33 3.46 26.30
C ALA A 60 16.13 2.45 27.46
N PRO A 61 17.04 2.43 28.47
CA PRO A 61 18.32 3.14 28.49
C PRO A 61 19.30 2.58 27.44
N GLY A 62 20.02 3.45 26.73
CA GLY A 62 20.94 3.02 25.68
C GLY A 62 22.21 2.37 26.22
N TYR A 63 22.78 1.47 25.43
CA TYR A 63 24.00 0.71 25.70
C TYR A 63 25.01 0.92 24.57
N THR A 64 26.30 0.89 24.91
CA THR A 64 27.41 0.91 23.95
C THR A 64 28.17 -0.40 23.88
N ASP A 65 27.79 -1.38 24.69
CA ASP A 65 28.37 -2.71 24.74
C ASP A 65 27.27 -3.76 24.51
N CYS A 66 27.50 -4.68 23.58
CA CYS A 66 26.49 -5.64 23.16
C CYS A 66 26.19 -6.67 24.24
N ALA A 67 27.21 -7.14 24.95
CA ALA A 67 27.03 -8.09 26.05
C ALA A 67 26.25 -7.46 27.21
N ALA A 68 26.51 -6.19 27.52
CA ALA A 68 25.74 -5.44 28.51
C ALA A 68 24.27 -5.25 28.09
N TRP A 69 24.01 -4.95 26.82
CA TRP A 69 22.66 -4.86 26.27
C TRP A 69 21.94 -6.20 26.36
N GLU A 70 22.54 -7.28 25.85
CA GLU A 70 21.99 -8.64 25.90
C GLU A 70 21.70 -9.10 27.34
N LYS A 71 22.61 -8.80 28.26
CA LYS A 71 22.43 -9.08 29.68
C LYS A 71 21.23 -8.31 30.24
N ALA A 72 21.10 -7.02 29.93
CA ALA A 72 19.98 -6.21 30.40
C ALA A 72 18.62 -6.67 29.84
N VAL A 73 18.60 -7.11 28.58
CA VAL A 73 17.44 -7.73 27.95
C VAL A 73 17.04 -9.01 28.69
N THR A 74 18.02 -9.89 28.94
CA THR A 74 17.79 -11.20 29.54
C THR A 74 17.39 -11.09 31.02
N ASP A 75 18.14 -10.32 31.80
CA ASP A 75 17.85 -10.06 33.22
C ASP A 75 16.56 -9.27 33.42
N GLY A 76 16.19 -8.44 32.42
CA GLY A 76 14.94 -7.71 32.39
C GLY A 76 13.71 -8.59 32.20
N GLY A 77 13.89 -9.88 31.87
CA GLY A 77 12.81 -10.84 31.71
C GLY A 77 12.15 -10.81 30.32
N TRP A 78 12.88 -10.38 29.28
CA TRP A 78 12.37 -10.41 27.91
C TRP A 78 11.91 -11.82 27.52
N THR A 79 10.75 -11.91 26.86
CA THR A 79 10.26 -13.13 26.22
C THR A 79 9.61 -12.84 24.88
N ALA A 80 9.90 -13.69 23.88
CA ALA A 80 9.21 -13.67 22.60
C ALA A 80 7.68 -13.82 22.74
N ASP A 81 7.24 -14.65 23.69
CA ASP A 81 5.83 -14.92 23.95
C ASP A 81 5.03 -13.67 24.29
N TYR A 82 5.64 -12.72 25.02
CA TYR A 82 5.02 -11.45 25.36
C TYR A 82 4.71 -10.66 24.10
N TRP A 83 5.69 -10.40 23.22
CA TRP A 83 5.47 -9.68 21.97
C TRP A 83 4.42 -10.34 21.07
N VAL A 84 4.45 -11.66 20.95
CA VAL A 84 3.46 -12.38 20.15
C VAL A 84 2.06 -12.28 20.77
N ASN A 85 1.95 -12.24 22.11
CA ASN A 85 0.67 -12.04 22.78
C ASN A 85 0.13 -10.61 22.57
N GLU A 86 0.98 -9.59 22.62
CA GLU A 86 0.60 -8.20 22.33
C GLU A 86 0.15 -8.04 20.87
N ALA A 87 0.86 -8.64 19.91
CA ALA A 87 0.41 -8.68 18.52
C ALA A 87 -0.98 -9.36 18.36
N ARG A 88 -1.26 -10.40 19.15
CA ARG A 88 -2.59 -11.05 19.14
C ARG A 88 -3.69 -10.17 19.73
N LYS A 89 -3.40 -9.35 20.74
CA LYS A 89 -4.34 -8.34 21.26
C LYS A 89 -4.78 -7.38 20.15
N LEU A 90 -3.83 -6.96 19.31
CA LEU A 90 -4.07 -6.11 18.13
C LEU A 90 -4.77 -6.83 16.97
N ASN A 91 -4.96 -8.15 17.05
CA ASN A 91 -5.49 -8.99 15.97
C ASN A 91 -4.67 -8.89 14.67
N VAL A 92 -3.36 -8.65 14.76
CA VAL A 92 -2.46 -8.65 13.61
C VAL A 92 -1.90 -10.05 13.33
N GLN A 93 -1.30 -10.27 12.14
CA GLN A 93 -0.89 -11.61 11.68
C GLN A 93 0.63 -11.77 11.55
N TYR A 94 1.40 -10.70 11.69
CA TYR A 94 2.84 -10.75 11.59
C TYR A 94 3.53 -9.74 12.50
N LEU A 95 4.80 -10.00 12.76
CA LEU A 95 5.71 -9.08 13.40
C LEU A 95 6.83 -8.73 12.43
N VAL A 96 7.31 -7.49 12.47
CA VAL A 96 8.53 -7.04 11.81
C VAL A 96 9.54 -6.67 12.89
N LEU A 97 10.73 -7.27 12.88
CA LEU A 97 11.78 -6.98 13.86
C LEU A 97 12.91 -6.15 13.22
N ALA A 98 13.10 -4.93 13.71
CA ALA A 98 14.19 -4.01 13.34
C ALA A 98 15.19 -3.85 14.48
N SER A 99 15.99 -4.90 14.72
CA SER A 99 17.17 -4.79 15.60
C SER A 99 18.40 -4.32 14.83
N PHE A 100 18.62 -4.89 13.64
CA PHE A 100 19.68 -4.49 12.72
C PHE A 100 19.28 -3.21 11.99
N HIS A 101 19.36 -2.09 12.70
CA HIS A 101 18.86 -0.79 12.25
C HIS A 101 19.90 0.30 12.46
N SER A 102 19.99 1.22 11.49
CA SER A 102 21.08 2.19 11.38
C SER A 102 21.24 3.09 12.61
N ARG A 103 20.11 3.50 13.21
CA ARG A 103 20.10 4.36 14.41
C ARG A 103 20.02 3.62 15.75
N LEU A 104 20.02 2.28 15.72
CA LEU A 104 19.88 1.42 16.91
C LEU A 104 21.17 0.65 17.26
N GLY A 105 22.32 1.12 16.76
CA GLY A 105 23.62 0.53 17.03
C GLY A 105 23.94 -0.71 16.18
N TYR A 106 23.20 -0.94 15.08
CA TYR A 106 23.42 -2.05 14.14
C TYR A 106 23.50 -3.44 14.81
N ALA A 107 22.78 -3.60 15.91
CA ALA A 107 22.81 -4.81 16.71
C ALA A 107 22.01 -5.93 16.06
N ARG A 108 22.66 -7.07 15.85
CA ARG A 108 22.00 -8.25 15.32
C ARG A 108 21.51 -9.09 16.48
N ALA A 109 20.19 -9.18 16.65
CA ALA A 109 19.55 -9.89 17.75
C ALA A 109 19.54 -11.42 17.53
N TRP A 110 20.60 -11.93 16.92
CA TRP A 110 20.86 -13.33 16.65
C TRP A 110 22.36 -13.63 16.70
N PRO A 111 22.77 -14.87 17.01
CA PRO A 111 24.17 -15.28 16.95
C PRO A 111 24.65 -15.33 15.49
N SER A 112 25.44 -14.33 15.10
CA SER A 112 26.02 -14.23 13.76
C SER A 112 27.48 -14.68 13.75
N LYS A 113 27.87 -15.37 12.68
CA LYS A 113 29.25 -15.72 12.35
C LYS A 113 29.92 -14.68 11.45
N VAL A 114 29.14 -13.77 10.86
CA VAL A 114 29.65 -12.68 10.02
C VAL A 114 30.13 -11.56 10.97
N PRO A 115 31.43 -11.22 11.04
CA PRO A 115 31.87 -10.08 11.85
C PRO A 115 31.57 -8.75 11.14
N GLY A 116 31.60 -7.64 11.88
CA GLY A 116 31.46 -6.30 11.31
C GLY A 116 30.57 -5.36 12.12
N THR A 117 29.56 -5.90 12.79
CA THR A 117 28.82 -5.22 13.86
C THR A 117 28.57 -6.20 14.99
N CYS A 118 28.08 -5.74 16.13
CA CYS A 118 27.80 -6.64 17.23
C CYS A 118 26.63 -7.61 16.92
N SER A 119 26.63 -8.75 17.60
CA SER A 119 25.59 -9.78 17.52
C SER A 119 25.44 -10.44 18.89
N THR A 120 24.22 -10.83 19.26
CA THR A 120 23.93 -11.45 20.56
C THR A 120 24.35 -12.93 20.58
N GLU A 121 24.70 -13.47 21.75
CA GLU A 121 24.92 -14.91 21.91
C GLU A 121 23.59 -15.67 21.99
N ARG A 122 22.61 -15.09 22.71
CA ARG A 122 21.22 -15.53 22.76
C ARG A 122 20.51 -15.23 21.44
N ASP A 123 19.75 -16.20 20.97
CA ASP A 123 19.04 -16.13 19.69
C ASP A 123 17.62 -15.54 19.84
N PHE A 124 17.55 -14.23 20.07
CA PHE A 124 16.26 -13.53 20.23
C PHE A 124 15.39 -13.61 18.96
N LEU A 125 16.00 -13.53 17.78
CA LEU A 125 15.32 -13.69 16.50
C LEU A 125 14.71 -15.10 16.38
N GLY A 126 15.48 -16.15 16.62
CA GLY A 126 15.00 -17.53 16.58
C GLY A 126 13.89 -17.80 17.59
N GLU A 127 14.03 -17.30 18.82
CA GLU A 127 12.98 -17.36 19.85
C GLU A 127 11.68 -16.67 19.38
N LEU A 128 11.78 -15.50 18.75
CA LEU A 128 10.62 -14.78 18.21
C LEU A 128 9.96 -15.53 17.04
N VAL A 129 10.74 -16.05 16.10
CA VAL A 129 10.25 -16.85 14.97
C VAL A 129 9.51 -18.09 15.48
N ALA A 130 10.08 -18.81 16.44
CA ALA A 130 9.49 -20.00 17.02
C ALA A 130 8.17 -19.70 17.74
N ALA A 131 8.15 -18.68 18.61
CA ALA A 131 6.95 -18.28 19.36
C ALA A 131 5.82 -17.78 18.43
N ALA A 132 6.17 -16.96 17.43
CA ALA A 132 5.22 -16.45 16.44
C ALA A 132 4.58 -17.60 15.67
N LYS A 133 5.40 -18.51 15.11
CA LYS A 133 4.93 -19.71 14.40
C LYS A 133 4.03 -20.58 15.28
N GLY A 134 4.42 -20.81 16.54
CA GLY A 134 3.63 -21.59 17.50
C GLY A 134 2.24 -21.02 17.77
N LYS A 135 2.04 -19.72 17.55
CA LYS A 135 0.75 -19.03 17.72
C LYS A 135 0.10 -18.61 16.39
N GLY A 136 0.61 -19.08 15.26
CA GLY A 136 0.06 -18.84 13.92
C GLY A 136 0.35 -17.45 13.34
N LEU A 137 1.34 -16.74 13.88
CA LEU A 137 1.85 -15.48 13.34
C LEU A 137 3.09 -15.73 12.47
N LYS A 138 3.41 -14.76 11.63
CA LYS A 138 4.63 -14.72 10.81
C LYS A 138 5.63 -13.72 11.39
N THR A 139 6.92 -13.95 11.17
CA THR A 139 7.98 -13.00 11.51
C THR A 139 8.69 -12.60 10.24
N VAL A 140 8.81 -11.29 10.02
CA VAL A 140 9.56 -10.66 8.92
C VAL A 140 10.76 -9.95 9.55
N LEU A 141 11.95 -10.08 8.96
CA LEU A 141 13.14 -9.40 9.45
C LEU A 141 13.34 -8.09 8.70
N TYR A 142 13.49 -6.99 9.42
CA TYR A 142 13.90 -5.72 8.82
C TYR A 142 15.40 -5.72 8.54
N MET A 143 15.80 -5.13 7.42
CA MET A 143 17.19 -5.01 7.00
C MET A 143 17.48 -3.58 6.53
N THR A 144 18.47 -2.95 7.16
CA THR A 144 18.95 -1.60 6.80
C THR A 144 20.04 -1.68 5.73
N ASP A 145 20.09 -0.67 4.87
CA ASP A 145 21.18 -0.42 3.92
C ASP A 145 22.14 0.70 4.38
N ASP A 146 21.69 1.54 5.32
CA ASP A 146 22.32 2.83 5.62
C ASP A 146 23.43 2.71 6.69
N PRO A 147 24.72 2.97 6.35
CA PRO A 147 25.81 2.99 7.33
C PRO A 147 26.02 4.34 8.02
N LYS A 148 25.29 5.38 7.63
CA LYS A 148 25.58 6.79 7.99
C LYS A 148 25.71 7.06 9.49
N TRP A 149 24.99 6.30 10.30
CA TRP A 149 24.86 6.52 11.74
C TRP A 149 25.81 5.67 12.59
N TYR A 150 26.91 5.17 11.99
CA TYR A 150 27.89 4.29 12.63
C TYR A 150 28.50 4.82 13.95
N TRP A 151 28.45 6.13 14.20
CA TRP A 151 29.01 6.77 15.41
C TRP A 151 27.93 7.14 16.43
N GLU A 152 26.65 7.09 16.06
CA GLU A 152 25.59 7.73 16.83
C GLU A 152 25.40 7.06 18.19
N GLY A 153 25.49 7.84 19.27
CA GLY A 153 25.33 7.34 20.65
C GLY A 153 26.59 6.75 21.27
N LEU A 154 27.73 6.79 20.56
CA LEU A 154 29.03 6.38 21.08
C LEU A 154 29.87 7.59 21.53
N PRO A 155 30.91 7.38 22.36
CA PRO A 155 31.95 8.36 22.58
C PRO A 155 32.66 8.77 21.27
N ASP A 156 33.17 9.99 21.23
CA ASP A 156 33.87 10.54 20.06
C ASP A 156 34.98 9.61 19.55
N GLY A 157 34.99 9.39 18.23
CA GLY A 157 35.97 8.55 17.54
C GLY A 157 35.70 7.04 17.57
N GLN A 158 34.61 6.58 18.18
CA GLN A 158 34.20 5.18 18.15
C GLN A 158 33.20 4.89 17.01
N SER A 159 33.10 3.61 16.64
CA SER A 159 32.19 3.13 15.60
C SER A 159 31.50 1.85 16.04
N TRP A 160 30.23 1.70 15.66
CA TRP A 160 29.48 0.44 15.71
C TRP A 160 29.98 -0.58 14.68
N MET A 161 30.80 -0.14 13.72
CA MET A 161 31.27 -0.92 12.60
C MET A 161 32.76 -1.25 12.73
N ASP A 162 33.08 -2.52 12.53
CA ASP A 162 34.44 -3.05 12.50
C ASP A 162 34.81 -3.51 11.09
N SER A 163 35.23 -2.55 10.27
CA SER A 163 35.72 -2.80 8.91
C SER A 163 36.92 -3.74 8.89
N ALA A 164 37.76 -3.75 9.93
CA ALA A 164 38.96 -4.59 9.98
C ALA A 164 38.58 -6.07 10.17
N ALA A 165 37.67 -6.36 11.11
CA ALA A 165 37.18 -7.71 11.32
C ALA A 165 36.43 -8.25 10.09
N TYR A 166 35.58 -7.44 9.46
CA TYR A 166 34.88 -7.86 8.24
C TYR A 166 35.86 -8.04 7.06
N SER A 167 36.83 -7.15 6.89
CA SER A 167 37.86 -7.30 5.86
C SER A 167 38.67 -8.58 6.04
N ALA A 168 39.03 -8.93 7.27
CA ALA A 168 39.73 -10.17 7.58
C ALA A 168 38.86 -11.40 7.24
N TYR A 169 37.57 -11.36 7.56
CA TYR A 169 36.61 -12.40 7.19
C TYR A 169 36.46 -12.58 5.67
N LYS A 170 36.45 -11.48 4.91
CA LYS A 170 36.36 -11.51 3.44
C LYS A 170 37.69 -11.80 2.75
N GLY A 171 38.82 -11.71 3.47
CA GLY A 171 40.15 -11.83 2.89
C GLY A 171 40.51 -10.69 1.93
N LYS A 172 39.79 -9.56 1.99
CA LYS A 172 40.02 -8.36 1.17
C LYS A 172 39.60 -7.09 1.95
N PRO A 173 40.17 -5.91 1.67
CA PRO A 173 39.72 -4.68 2.27
C PRO A 173 38.26 -4.36 1.91
N VAL A 174 37.44 -4.11 2.92
CA VAL A 174 36.06 -3.65 2.80
C VAL A 174 35.81 -2.60 3.87
N ASP A 175 35.30 -1.43 3.46
CA ASP A 175 34.96 -0.36 4.40
C ASP A 175 33.45 -0.27 4.63
N LEU A 176 33.02 -0.70 5.82
CA LEU A 176 31.63 -0.69 6.27
C LEU A 176 31.05 0.71 6.41
N HIS A 177 31.88 1.75 6.53
CA HIS A 177 31.40 3.13 6.59
C HIS A 177 30.92 3.66 5.24
N THR A 178 31.15 2.90 4.15
CA THR A 178 30.66 3.21 2.82
C THR A 178 29.43 2.36 2.49
N ARG A 179 28.50 2.93 1.71
CA ARG A 179 27.29 2.22 1.30
C ARG A 179 27.57 0.92 0.50
N PRO A 180 28.60 0.85 -0.40
CA PRO A 180 28.97 -0.41 -1.05
C PRO A 180 29.55 -1.45 -0.07
N GLY A 181 30.46 -1.05 0.83
CA GLY A 181 31.06 -1.99 1.78
C GLY A 181 30.07 -2.50 2.82
N PHE A 182 29.17 -1.63 3.30
CA PHE A 182 28.04 -2.02 4.13
C PHE A 182 27.03 -2.89 3.35
N GLY A 183 26.82 -2.61 2.06
CA GLY A 183 26.02 -3.44 1.16
C GLY A 183 26.54 -4.88 1.08
N GLU A 184 27.86 -5.05 0.94
CA GLU A 184 28.50 -6.37 0.98
C GLU A 184 28.33 -7.07 2.33
N PHE A 185 28.49 -6.34 3.44
CA PHE A 185 28.27 -6.89 4.79
C PHE A 185 26.83 -7.31 5.03
N SER A 186 25.86 -6.45 4.73
CA SER A 186 24.44 -6.74 4.89
C SER A 186 23.99 -7.87 3.97
N TYR A 187 24.52 -7.99 2.75
CA TYR A 187 24.29 -9.14 1.87
C TYR A 187 24.64 -10.47 2.55
N ASP A 188 25.83 -10.56 3.17
CA ASP A 188 26.24 -11.77 3.90
C ASP A 188 25.30 -12.06 5.08
N ASN A 189 24.76 -11.04 5.74
CA ASN A 189 23.75 -11.20 6.80
C ASN A 189 22.41 -11.72 6.26
N PHE A 190 21.93 -11.25 5.10
CA PHE A 190 20.74 -11.81 4.45
C PHE A 190 20.92 -13.31 4.21
N VAL A 191 22.07 -13.71 3.65
CA VAL A 191 22.40 -15.11 3.34
C VAL A 191 22.49 -15.96 4.60
N GLU A 192 23.13 -15.47 5.66
CA GLU A 192 23.20 -16.16 6.95
C GLU A 192 21.80 -16.41 7.53
N VAL A 193 20.98 -15.37 7.62
CA VAL A 193 19.63 -15.45 8.17
C VAL A 193 18.74 -16.36 7.34
N MET A 194 18.85 -16.27 6.00
CA MET A 194 18.17 -17.19 5.11
C MET A 194 18.51 -18.63 5.44
N GLY A 195 19.79 -18.96 5.69
CA GLY A 195 20.22 -20.30 6.07
C GLY A 195 19.73 -20.74 7.44
N ALA A 196 19.82 -19.86 8.44
CA ALA A 196 19.58 -20.18 9.84
C ALA A 196 18.09 -20.24 10.24
N TYR A 197 17.22 -19.44 9.61
CA TYR A 197 15.82 -19.27 10.04
C TYR A 197 14.81 -19.62 8.93
N PRO A 198 14.65 -20.90 8.56
CA PRO A 198 13.77 -21.30 7.45
C PRO A 198 12.29 -20.92 7.65
N ASP A 199 11.87 -20.69 8.90
CA ASP A 199 10.51 -20.33 9.29
C ASP A 199 10.21 -18.82 9.26
N LEU A 200 11.21 -17.97 8.95
CA LEU A 200 10.95 -16.57 8.63
C LEU A 200 10.01 -16.45 7.44
N ALA A 201 9.27 -15.35 7.38
CA ALA A 201 8.32 -15.08 6.32
C ALA A 201 8.89 -14.18 5.23
N GLY A 202 10.08 -13.62 5.43
CA GLY A 202 10.79 -12.79 4.47
C GLY A 202 11.44 -11.56 5.08
N PHE A 203 11.65 -10.55 4.25
CA PHE A 203 12.38 -9.34 4.61
C PHE A 203 11.54 -8.09 4.40
N TRP A 204 11.75 -7.12 5.30
CA TRP A 204 11.30 -5.74 5.16
C TRP A 204 12.55 -4.88 4.93
N ILE A 205 12.61 -4.18 3.81
CA ILE A 205 13.80 -3.48 3.33
C ILE A 205 13.57 -1.98 3.48
N ASP A 206 14.48 -1.31 4.20
CA ASP A 206 14.35 0.13 4.44
C ASP A 206 14.67 0.98 3.23
N ASN A 207 15.79 0.72 2.56
CA ASN A 207 16.01 1.22 1.21
C ASN A 207 16.80 0.17 0.43
N ASP A 208 16.69 0.17 -0.89
CA ASP A 208 17.52 -0.68 -1.74
C ASP A 208 19.00 -0.27 -1.63
N ASN A 209 19.90 -1.25 -1.83
CA ASN A 209 21.35 -1.05 -1.93
C ASN A 209 21.85 -1.56 -3.28
N GLU A 210 22.67 -0.75 -3.96
CA GLU A 210 23.23 -1.07 -5.28
C GLU A 210 24.01 -2.40 -5.27
N TYR A 211 24.76 -2.67 -4.19
CA TYR A 211 25.49 -3.93 -4.06
C TYR A 211 24.55 -5.15 -4.10
N TRP A 212 23.38 -5.06 -3.47
CA TRP A 212 22.42 -6.16 -3.42
C TRP A 212 21.84 -6.46 -4.81
N GLU A 213 21.53 -5.43 -5.58
CA GLU A 213 21.01 -5.54 -6.94
C GLU A 213 22.07 -6.12 -7.89
N GLU A 214 23.29 -5.57 -7.86
CA GLU A 214 24.40 -6.01 -8.73
C GLU A 214 24.82 -7.46 -8.46
N HIS A 215 24.61 -7.95 -7.23
CA HIS A 215 24.98 -9.31 -6.80
C HIS A 215 23.77 -10.25 -6.69
N GLY A 216 22.63 -9.87 -7.28
CA GLY A 216 21.44 -10.72 -7.45
C GLY A 216 20.83 -11.22 -6.14
N LEU A 217 20.82 -10.38 -5.09
CA LEU A 217 20.30 -10.77 -3.77
C LEU A 217 18.84 -11.23 -3.87
N TYR A 218 18.01 -10.47 -4.56
CA TYR A 218 16.58 -10.74 -4.61
C TYR A 218 16.26 -12.00 -5.42
N GLU A 219 16.94 -12.22 -6.55
CA GLU A 219 16.86 -13.45 -7.33
C GLU A 219 17.27 -14.66 -6.49
N ARG A 220 18.34 -14.52 -5.70
CA ARG A 220 18.79 -15.55 -4.77
C ARG A 220 17.76 -15.84 -3.69
N ILE A 221 17.15 -14.82 -3.08
CA ILE A 221 16.05 -15.00 -2.12
C ILE A 221 14.90 -15.76 -2.77
N ARG A 222 14.50 -15.40 -4.00
CA ARG A 222 13.44 -16.12 -4.73
C ARG A 222 13.80 -17.58 -5.00
N ALA A 223 15.07 -17.87 -5.30
CA ALA A 223 15.54 -19.23 -5.56
C ALA A 223 15.59 -20.09 -4.29
N GLU A 224 16.19 -19.58 -3.21
CA GLU A 224 16.45 -20.35 -1.99
C GLU A 224 15.26 -20.35 -1.02
N ARG A 225 14.46 -19.27 -1.03
CA ARG A 225 13.31 -19.05 -0.15
C ARG A 225 12.07 -18.61 -0.96
N PRO A 226 11.55 -19.45 -1.87
CA PRO A 226 10.48 -19.08 -2.80
C PRO A 226 9.14 -18.71 -2.13
N THR A 227 8.97 -19.07 -0.86
CA THR A 227 7.77 -18.76 -0.06
C THR A 227 7.89 -17.46 0.73
N TRP A 228 9.05 -16.80 0.73
CA TRP A 228 9.28 -15.57 1.48
C TRP A 228 8.78 -14.35 0.72
N THR A 229 8.34 -13.35 1.46
CA THR A 229 7.89 -12.06 0.92
C THR A 229 8.98 -11.00 1.03
N LEU A 230 9.05 -10.11 0.05
CA LEU A 230 9.89 -8.93 0.09
C LEU A 230 9.02 -7.68 0.21
N SER A 231 9.27 -6.84 1.20
CA SER A 231 8.65 -5.52 1.34
C SER A 231 9.72 -4.46 1.21
N ASN A 232 9.43 -3.35 0.53
CA ASN A 232 10.31 -2.18 0.46
C ASN A 232 9.56 -0.93 0.92
N ASN A 233 10.25 -0.06 1.64
CA ASN A 233 9.80 1.23 2.10
C ASN A 233 9.77 2.26 0.96
N ASN A 234 8.60 2.86 0.73
CA ASN A 234 8.35 3.99 -0.18
C ASN A 234 8.73 3.79 -1.66
N GLU A 235 9.22 2.62 -2.05
CA GLU A 235 9.66 2.30 -3.41
C GLU A 235 8.87 1.12 -3.98
N ASP A 236 8.31 1.30 -5.17
CA ASP A 236 7.54 0.26 -5.87
C ASP A 236 8.36 -0.32 -7.02
N THR A 237 9.11 -1.38 -6.72
CA THR A 237 9.87 -2.13 -7.73
C THR A 237 9.22 -3.50 -8.01
N PRO A 238 9.34 -4.03 -9.25
CA PRO A 238 8.69 -5.29 -9.61
C PRO A 238 9.08 -6.51 -8.79
N ILE A 239 10.31 -6.54 -8.27
CA ILE A 239 10.84 -7.69 -7.53
C ILE A 239 10.25 -7.81 -6.11
N MET A 240 9.79 -6.70 -5.53
CA MET A 240 9.17 -6.67 -4.21
C MET A 240 7.76 -7.27 -4.27
N ASP A 241 7.25 -7.79 -3.17
CA ASP A 241 5.85 -8.24 -3.06
C ASP A 241 4.91 -7.14 -2.55
N MET A 242 5.42 -6.23 -1.72
CA MET A 242 4.65 -5.20 -1.03
C MET A 242 5.42 -3.88 -0.99
N VAL A 243 4.68 -2.78 -1.05
CA VAL A 243 5.21 -1.42 -0.82
C VAL A 243 4.70 -0.94 0.53
N SER A 244 5.61 -0.65 1.46
CA SER A 244 5.27 0.03 2.72
C SER A 244 5.36 1.53 2.53
N HIS A 245 4.34 2.28 2.95
CA HIS A 245 4.36 3.73 2.97
C HIS A 245 4.64 4.15 4.40
N GLU A 246 5.87 4.57 4.69
CA GLU A 246 6.31 4.94 6.03
C GLU A 246 5.85 6.35 6.44
N GLN A 247 5.23 6.44 7.62
CA GLN A 247 4.96 7.64 8.43
C GLN A 247 4.41 8.82 7.63
N LYS A 248 3.39 8.56 6.82
CA LYS A 248 2.70 9.63 6.12
C LYS A 248 1.90 10.52 7.06
N VAL A 249 1.89 11.81 6.75
CA VAL A 249 1.24 12.87 7.54
C VAL A 249 0.59 13.92 6.65
N GLY A 250 -0.30 14.74 7.22
CA GLY A 250 -0.99 15.83 6.51
C GLY A 250 -2.35 15.44 5.92
N MET A 251 -2.80 14.21 6.11
CA MET A 251 -4.13 13.74 5.72
C MET A 251 -5.23 14.49 6.49
N THR A 252 -6.38 14.66 5.87
CA THR A 252 -7.57 15.23 6.52
C THR A 252 -8.79 14.33 6.25
N PRO A 253 -9.35 13.65 7.28
CA PRO A 253 -8.88 13.61 8.68
C PRO A 253 -7.50 12.95 8.86
N PRO A 254 -6.77 13.20 9.95
CA PRO A 254 -5.41 12.67 10.17
C PRO A 254 -5.30 11.15 10.18
N TYR A 255 -6.41 10.46 10.38
CA TYR A 255 -6.50 9.01 10.39
C TYR A 255 -6.73 8.39 9.01
N ASP A 256 -7.04 9.19 7.98
CA ASP A 256 -7.29 8.68 6.61
C ASP A 256 -5.98 8.48 5.85
N TYR A 257 -5.15 7.57 6.37
CA TYR A 257 -3.84 7.22 5.83
C TYR A 257 -3.81 6.93 4.33
N PRO A 258 -4.82 6.23 3.75
CA PRO A 258 -4.86 5.99 2.32
C PRO A 258 -4.72 7.25 1.46
N GLN A 259 -5.14 8.44 1.92
CA GLN A 259 -4.92 9.70 1.19
C GLN A 259 -3.45 9.95 0.80
N ALA A 260 -2.51 9.35 1.52
CA ALA A 260 -1.09 9.50 1.30
C ALA A 260 -0.43 8.33 0.55
N VAL A 261 -1.17 7.26 0.27
CA VAL A 261 -0.64 6.09 -0.45
C VAL A 261 -0.62 6.37 -1.96
N LEU A 262 0.46 5.98 -2.64
CA LEU A 262 0.64 6.16 -4.09
C LEU A 262 0.75 4.84 -4.88
N THR A 263 0.45 3.71 -4.24
CA THR A 263 0.52 2.39 -4.87
C THR A 263 -0.88 1.92 -5.28
N PRO A 264 -1.12 1.66 -6.59
CA PRO A 264 -2.42 1.20 -7.07
C PRO A 264 -2.64 -0.28 -6.79
N MET A 265 -3.88 -0.65 -6.47
CA MET A 265 -4.26 -2.06 -6.33
C MET A 265 -4.17 -2.81 -7.68
N PRO A 266 -3.94 -4.14 -7.68
CA PRO A 266 -3.89 -5.07 -6.54
C PRO A 266 -2.51 -5.28 -5.93
N ARG A 267 -1.55 -4.39 -6.23
CA ARG A 267 -0.24 -4.40 -5.57
C ARG A 267 -0.45 -4.41 -4.05
N LEU A 268 0.28 -5.26 -3.31
CA LEU A 268 0.19 -5.23 -1.86
C LEU A 268 0.75 -3.91 -1.36
N THR A 269 0.02 -3.31 -0.45
CA THR A 269 0.39 -2.02 0.12
C THR A 269 0.21 -2.06 1.61
N GLU A 270 1.14 -1.46 2.32
CA GLU A 270 1.17 -1.33 3.76
C GLU A 270 1.26 0.16 4.11
N GLY A 271 0.47 0.57 5.08
CA GLY A 271 0.64 1.86 5.73
C GLY A 271 1.32 1.62 7.05
N GLU A 272 2.50 2.20 7.22
CA GLU A 272 3.31 2.05 8.42
C GLU A 272 3.35 3.33 9.22
N TRP A 273 3.14 3.24 10.53
CA TRP A 273 3.23 4.41 11.39
C TRP A 273 3.62 4.09 12.83
N LYS A 274 4.11 5.13 13.51
CA LYS A 274 4.47 5.07 14.93
C LYS A 274 3.25 5.05 15.86
N LEU A 275 3.34 4.23 16.88
CA LEU A 275 2.58 4.27 18.12
C LEU A 275 3.58 4.51 19.27
N PRO A 276 3.50 5.65 19.97
CA PRO A 276 2.61 6.80 19.74
C PRO A 276 2.93 7.56 18.44
N THR A 277 2.00 8.40 17.98
CA THR A 277 2.09 9.08 16.67
C THR A 277 3.21 10.13 16.57
N ARG A 278 3.90 10.40 17.69
CA ARG A 278 5.03 11.32 17.84
C ARG A 278 6.18 10.61 18.55
N GLY A 279 7.39 11.16 18.44
CA GLY A 279 8.59 10.57 19.03
C GLY A 279 9.38 9.71 18.05
N ALA A 280 10.32 8.94 18.58
CA ALA A 280 11.14 8.01 17.81
C ALA A 280 10.37 6.73 17.40
N TRP A 281 10.94 5.95 16.49
CA TRP A 281 10.42 4.63 16.11
C TRP A 281 10.65 3.56 17.20
N TRP A 282 11.61 3.81 18.10
CA TRP A 282 11.99 2.96 19.22
C TRP A 282 11.71 3.68 20.55
N TYR A 283 11.81 2.96 21.67
CA TYR A 283 11.61 3.56 22.99
C TYR A 283 12.75 4.53 23.32
N ASP A 284 12.38 5.79 23.56
CA ASP A 284 13.31 6.88 23.86
C ASP A 284 13.39 7.23 25.35
N GLY A 285 12.71 6.45 26.20
CA GLY A 285 12.62 6.67 27.65
C GLY A 285 11.31 7.31 28.10
N THR A 286 10.35 7.51 27.18
CA THR A 286 9.08 8.18 27.48
C THR A 286 7.86 7.26 27.33
N ASP A 287 6.95 7.31 28.31
CA ASP A 287 5.62 6.70 28.23
C ASP A 287 4.61 7.72 27.67
N ALA A 288 4.79 8.02 26.38
CA ALA A 288 4.01 9.04 25.67
C ALA A 288 2.56 8.59 25.39
N ASP A 289 1.66 9.56 25.31
CA ASP A 289 0.23 9.30 25.10
C ASP A 289 -0.07 8.69 23.74
N VAL A 290 -0.94 7.68 23.74
CA VAL A 290 -1.43 7.05 22.51
C VAL A 290 -2.62 7.84 21.97
N ASP A 291 -2.56 8.19 20.67
CA ASP A 291 -3.67 8.80 19.96
C ASP A 291 -4.65 7.71 19.47
N HIS A 292 -5.64 7.38 20.30
CA HIS A 292 -6.63 6.34 19.96
C HIS A 292 -7.44 6.70 18.71
N PRO A 293 -8.00 7.92 18.54
CA PRO A 293 -8.72 8.29 17.32
C PRO A 293 -7.90 8.10 16.05
N VAL A 294 -6.63 8.54 16.04
CA VAL A 294 -5.77 8.39 14.86
C VAL A 294 -5.46 6.92 14.62
N THR A 295 -5.07 6.18 15.64
CA THR A 295 -4.62 4.79 15.47
C THR A 295 -5.77 3.88 15.06
N MET A 296 -6.93 3.96 15.74
CA MET A 296 -8.11 3.18 15.38
C MET A 296 -8.63 3.56 13.99
N GLY A 297 -8.69 4.86 13.69
CA GLY A 297 -9.12 5.33 12.37
C GLY A 297 -8.23 4.79 11.25
N ARG A 298 -6.90 4.77 11.44
CA ARG A 298 -5.95 4.20 10.45
C ARG A 298 -6.16 2.71 10.19
N ILE A 299 -6.48 1.92 11.22
CA ILE A 299 -6.80 0.49 11.06
C ILE A 299 -8.02 0.34 10.13
N PHE A 300 -9.09 1.11 10.38
CA PHE A 300 -10.30 1.02 9.57
C PHE A 300 -10.12 1.58 8.17
N THR A 301 -9.50 2.75 8.01
CA THR A 301 -9.31 3.38 6.69
C THR A 301 -8.39 2.56 5.80
N ASN A 302 -7.32 1.98 6.35
CA ASN A 302 -6.45 1.07 5.61
C ASN A 302 -7.22 -0.16 5.13
N ALA A 303 -7.97 -0.83 6.01
CA ALA A 303 -8.81 -1.97 5.61
C ALA A 303 -9.83 -1.57 4.52
N GLY A 304 -10.45 -0.40 4.67
CA GLY A 304 -11.37 0.21 3.70
C GLY A 304 -10.74 0.60 2.36
N SER A 305 -9.42 0.53 2.23
CA SER A 305 -8.66 0.77 1.00
C SER A 305 -7.78 -0.43 0.59
N SER A 306 -7.98 -1.60 1.20
CA SER A 306 -7.14 -2.80 1.01
C SER A 306 -5.65 -2.60 1.32
N VAL A 307 -5.32 -1.65 2.19
CA VAL A 307 -3.97 -1.39 2.72
C VAL A 307 -3.78 -2.17 4.02
N LYS A 308 -2.58 -2.70 4.26
CA LYS A 308 -2.22 -3.36 5.54
C LYS A 308 -1.81 -2.32 6.58
N SER A 309 -2.08 -2.61 7.85
CA SER A 309 -1.72 -1.72 8.96
C SER A 309 -0.46 -2.23 9.65
N LEU A 310 0.69 -1.58 9.46
CA LEU A 310 1.91 -1.87 10.20
C LEU A 310 2.12 -0.84 11.29
N MET A 311 1.87 -1.24 12.53
CA MET A 311 1.94 -0.34 13.68
C MET A 311 3.25 -0.55 14.41
N ALA A 312 4.05 0.50 14.54
CA ALA A 312 5.32 0.44 15.24
C ALA A 312 5.15 0.78 16.71
N GLU A 313 5.40 -0.18 17.60
CA GLU A 313 5.36 0.02 19.05
C GLU A 313 6.76 0.07 19.64
N THR A 314 6.92 0.88 20.68
CA THR A 314 8.24 1.19 21.22
C THR A 314 8.56 0.32 22.44
N ALA A 315 8.91 -0.95 22.20
CA ALA A 315 9.33 -1.86 23.27
C ALA A 315 10.56 -1.31 24.02
N MET A 316 10.51 -1.38 25.35
CA MET A 316 11.65 -1.05 26.23
C MET A 316 12.74 -2.12 26.14
N VAL A 317 13.91 -1.88 26.74
CA VAL A 317 15.04 -2.83 26.72
C VAL A 317 14.64 -4.22 27.22
N ASN A 318 13.81 -4.31 28.26
CA ASN A 318 13.32 -5.61 28.77
C ASN A 318 12.22 -6.25 27.90
N GLY A 319 11.89 -5.68 26.75
CA GLY A 319 10.83 -6.13 25.85
C GLY A 319 9.43 -5.69 26.20
N ARG A 320 9.17 -5.14 27.39
CA ARG A 320 7.83 -4.67 27.74
C ARG A 320 7.51 -3.38 27.01
N PHE A 321 6.24 -3.18 26.63
CA PHE A 321 5.79 -1.90 26.13
C PHE A 321 5.57 -0.91 27.29
N PRO A 322 5.76 0.39 27.06
CA PRO A 322 5.32 1.43 27.98
C PRO A 322 3.84 1.28 28.34
N SER A 323 3.47 1.68 29.56
CA SER A 323 2.18 1.33 30.15
C SER A 323 0.98 1.83 29.34
N LYS A 324 1.12 2.97 28.64
CA LYS A 324 0.04 3.51 27.79
C LYS A 324 -0.13 2.74 26.48
N GLN A 325 0.94 2.15 25.94
CA GLN A 325 0.84 1.25 24.79
C GLN A 325 0.24 -0.10 25.20
N GLU A 326 0.64 -0.65 26.36
CA GLU A 326 -0.02 -1.85 26.90
C GLU A 326 -1.53 -1.63 27.12
N ALA A 327 -1.91 -0.48 27.69
CA ALA A 327 -3.30 -0.11 27.89
C ALA A 327 -4.06 0.05 26.56
N PHE A 328 -3.42 0.58 25.51
CA PHE A 328 -3.98 0.62 24.17
C PHE A 328 -4.20 -0.79 23.62
N ASN A 329 -3.23 -1.69 23.75
CA ASN A 329 -3.34 -3.08 23.28
C ASN A 329 -4.49 -3.82 23.96
N ASP A 330 -4.64 -3.64 25.28
CA ASP A 330 -5.75 -4.20 26.05
C ASP A 330 -7.10 -3.62 25.62
N PHE A 331 -7.17 -2.31 25.36
CA PHE A 331 -8.36 -1.68 24.80
C PHE A 331 -8.72 -2.28 23.43
N VAL A 332 -7.75 -2.42 22.53
CA VAL A 332 -7.95 -2.98 21.18
C VAL A 332 -8.44 -4.43 21.26
N ALA A 333 -7.89 -5.23 22.17
CA ALA A 333 -8.31 -6.61 22.41
C ALA A 333 -9.79 -6.73 22.79
N GLY A 334 -10.34 -5.75 23.51
CA GLY A 334 -11.76 -5.69 23.85
C GLY A 334 -12.65 -5.05 22.76
N TYR A 335 -12.09 -4.16 21.94
CA TYR A 335 -12.83 -3.36 20.96
C TYR A 335 -12.99 -4.08 19.61
N LEU A 336 -11.87 -4.49 19.00
CA LEU A 336 -11.82 -4.97 17.62
C LEU A 336 -12.60 -6.27 17.37
N PRO A 337 -12.59 -7.30 18.24
CA PRO A 337 -13.30 -8.56 17.97
C PRO A 337 -14.80 -8.39 17.66
N LYS A 338 -15.43 -7.32 18.17
CA LYS A 338 -16.85 -7.01 17.95
C LYS A 338 -17.17 -6.62 16.50
N VAL A 339 -16.18 -6.13 15.76
CA VAL A 339 -16.32 -5.65 14.37
C VAL A 339 -15.30 -6.27 13.42
N MET A 340 -14.47 -7.20 13.88
CA MET A 340 -13.40 -7.81 13.08
C MET A 340 -13.90 -8.40 11.75
N HIS A 341 -15.11 -8.95 11.73
CA HIS A 341 -15.71 -9.54 10.54
C HIS A 341 -16.04 -8.53 9.43
N THR A 342 -16.02 -7.22 9.71
CA THR A 342 -16.28 -6.16 8.73
C THR A 342 -15.00 -5.66 8.06
N ILE A 343 -13.82 -5.99 8.59
CA ILE A 343 -12.50 -5.62 8.05
C ILE A 343 -11.62 -6.82 7.68
N ARG A 344 -11.86 -7.98 8.30
CA ARG A 344 -11.16 -9.24 7.98
C ARG A 344 -11.98 -10.06 7.01
N GLY A 345 -11.34 -10.53 5.93
CA GLY A 345 -12.03 -11.26 4.87
C GLY A 345 -12.85 -10.33 3.95
N THR A 346 -12.52 -9.05 3.95
CA THR A 346 -13.08 -8.01 3.09
C THR A 346 -11.98 -7.32 2.28
N GLU A 347 -12.37 -6.54 1.29
CA GLU A 347 -11.51 -5.60 0.54
C GLU A 347 -12.10 -4.19 0.65
N GLY A 348 -11.32 -3.17 0.28
CA GLY A 348 -11.77 -1.79 0.21
C GLY A 348 -12.88 -1.59 -0.82
N GLY A 349 -13.93 -0.88 -0.42
CA GLY A 349 -15.10 -0.59 -1.25
C GLY A 349 -15.01 0.77 -1.93
N GLY A 350 -15.49 0.84 -3.18
CA GLY A 350 -15.47 2.03 -4.03
C GLY A 350 -14.29 2.08 -5.01
N TYR A 351 -13.60 0.95 -5.20
CA TYR A 351 -12.40 0.82 -6.03
C TYR A 351 -12.51 -0.41 -6.96
N MET A 352 -11.39 -1.12 -7.20
CA MET A 352 -11.31 -2.29 -8.07
C MET A 352 -12.24 -3.45 -7.70
N TYR A 353 -12.57 -3.62 -6.42
CA TYR A 353 -13.39 -4.75 -5.97
C TYR A 353 -14.89 -4.44 -6.02
N GLY A 354 -15.27 -3.25 -6.51
CA GLY A 354 -16.63 -2.72 -6.36
C GLY A 354 -16.81 -2.08 -4.99
N GLY A 355 -18.04 -2.03 -4.49
CA GLY A 355 -18.35 -1.37 -3.21
C GLY A 355 -19.01 0.01 -3.33
N LEU A 356 -19.49 0.49 -2.18
CA LEU A 356 -20.07 1.82 -1.96
C LEU A 356 -18.96 2.89 -1.92
N GLN A 357 -19.29 4.18 -1.99
CA GLN A 357 -18.28 5.25 -2.05
C GLN A 357 -17.70 5.57 -0.66
N PRO A 358 -16.37 5.50 -0.46
CA PRO A 358 -15.70 5.97 0.75
C PRO A 358 -15.42 7.48 0.69
N GLY A 359 -15.03 8.06 1.83
CA GLY A 359 -14.57 9.44 1.95
C GLY A 359 -15.53 10.32 2.74
N PHE A 360 -15.65 11.58 2.33
CA PHE A 360 -16.53 12.56 2.96
C PHE A 360 -17.99 12.35 2.57
N TRP A 361 -18.87 12.43 3.57
CA TRP A 361 -20.32 12.35 3.46
C TRP A 361 -20.97 13.59 4.07
N ASN A 362 -22.29 13.57 4.26
CA ASN A 362 -23.03 14.73 4.77
C ASN A 362 -22.49 15.26 6.10
N ASP A 363 -22.60 16.58 6.30
CA ASP A 363 -22.28 17.26 7.56
C ASP A 363 -20.85 17.03 8.08
N GLY A 364 -19.90 16.83 7.17
CA GLY A 364 -18.49 16.56 7.51
C GLY A 364 -18.23 15.15 8.04
N ALA A 365 -19.24 14.26 7.96
CA ALA A 365 -19.02 12.85 8.23
C ALA A 365 -17.93 12.30 7.30
N HIS A 366 -17.14 11.37 7.83
CA HIS A 366 -16.06 10.76 7.07
C HIS A 366 -15.96 9.29 7.43
N GLY A 367 -15.68 8.46 6.43
CA GLY A 367 -15.61 7.04 6.63
C GLY A 367 -15.11 6.29 5.41
N VAL A 368 -15.14 4.97 5.54
CA VAL A 368 -14.75 4.07 4.46
C VAL A 368 -15.79 2.98 4.31
N THR A 369 -15.64 2.19 3.25
CA THR A 369 -16.50 1.04 3.04
C THR A 369 -15.65 -0.19 2.76
N THR A 370 -16.15 -1.35 3.12
CA THR A 370 -15.53 -2.63 2.77
C THR A 370 -16.54 -3.53 2.09
N ILE A 371 -16.05 -4.48 1.29
CA ILE A 371 -16.84 -5.47 0.57
C ILE A 371 -16.34 -6.88 0.90
N SER A 372 -17.24 -7.83 1.15
CA SER A 372 -16.86 -9.19 1.49
C SER A 372 -16.19 -9.91 0.31
N LYS A 373 -15.04 -10.55 0.57
CA LYS A 373 -14.35 -11.41 -0.42
C LYS A 373 -15.19 -12.63 -0.82
N ARG A 374 -16.13 -13.05 0.03
CA ARG A 374 -16.96 -14.24 -0.17
C ARG A 374 -18.36 -13.92 -0.70
N ASN A 375 -18.81 -12.68 -0.56
CA ASN A 375 -20.13 -12.26 -1.00
C ASN A 375 -20.10 -10.82 -1.50
N ARG A 376 -20.11 -10.64 -2.82
CA ARG A 376 -20.07 -9.31 -3.48
C ARG A 376 -21.31 -8.44 -3.20
N ASN A 377 -22.36 -9.03 -2.64
CA ASN A 377 -23.58 -8.36 -2.21
C ASN A 377 -23.57 -7.99 -0.72
N LEU A 378 -22.46 -8.22 -0.01
CA LEU A 378 -22.31 -7.87 1.40
C LEU A 378 -21.24 -6.79 1.56
N HIS A 379 -21.69 -5.62 2.01
CA HIS A 379 -20.88 -4.42 2.16
C HIS A 379 -20.95 -3.96 3.62
N TYR A 380 -19.95 -3.19 4.04
CA TYR A 380 -19.95 -2.52 5.33
C TYR A 380 -19.64 -1.04 5.15
N VAL A 381 -20.37 -0.19 5.85
CA VAL A 381 -20.13 1.26 5.92
C VAL A 381 -19.57 1.57 7.30
N HIS A 382 -18.35 2.07 7.35
CA HIS A 382 -17.63 2.46 8.55
C HIS A 382 -17.68 3.97 8.71
N VAL A 383 -18.46 4.48 9.68
CA VAL A 383 -18.54 5.91 9.98
C VAL A 383 -17.56 6.24 11.12
N LEU A 384 -16.45 6.88 10.76
CA LEU A 384 -15.31 7.15 11.64
C LEU A 384 -15.35 8.58 12.21
N THR A 385 -15.86 9.53 11.42
CA THR A 385 -16.31 10.84 11.89
C THR A 385 -17.82 10.92 11.68
N ARG A 386 -18.56 11.15 12.78
CA ARG A 386 -20.02 11.25 12.73
C ARG A 386 -20.49 12.58 12.10
N PRO A 387 -21.65 12.59 11.44
CA PRO A 387 -22.33 13.82 11.05
C PRO A 387 -22.91 14.55 12.29
N SER A 388 -23.33 15.80 12.10
CA SER A 388 -24.10 16.55 13.11
C SER A 388 -25.57 16.11 13.18
N THR A 389 -26.04 15.36 12.19
CA THR A 389 -27.41 14.84 12.06
C THR A 389 -27.52 13.39 12.54
N ASP A 390 -28.74 12.85 12.56
CA ASP A 390 -29.06 11.47 12.92
C ASP A 390 -29.05 10.50 11.72
N HIS A 391 -28.46 10.92 10.60
CA HIS A 391 -28.42 10.14 9.38
C HIS A 391 -27.09 10.29 8.65
N VAL A 392 -26.73 9.27 7.88
CA VAL A 392 -25.57 9.29 7.00
C VAL A 392 -26.01 8.95 5.58
N THR A 393 -25.56 9.73 4.61
CA THR A 393 -25.87 9.58 3.18
C THR A 393 -24.61 9.22 2.41
N ILE A 394 -24.67 8.10 1.68
CA ILE A 394 -23.55 7.52 0.96
C ILE A 394 -23.95 7.34 -0.50
N ARG A 395 -23.05 7.65 -1.43
CA ARG A 395 -23.24 7.33 -2.85
C ARG A 395 -23.30 5.82 -3.02
N ASP A 396 -24.34 5.35 -3.69
CA ASP A 396 -24.63 3.92 -3.79
C ASP A 396 -23.78 3.18 -4.82
N ASN A 397 -23.05 3.92 -5.67
CA ASN A 397 -22.25 3.40 -6.77
C ASN A 397 -23.04 2.45 -7.71
N GLY A 398 -24.34 2.67 -7.84
CA GLY A 398 -25.28 1.84 -8.58
C GLY A 398 -25.73 0.59 -7.83
N TYR A 399 -25.28 0.33 -6.59
CA TYR A 399 -25.70 -0.85 -5.83
C TYR A 399 -27.11 -0.71 -5.30
N LYS A 400 -27.98 -1.69 -5.54
CA LYS A 400 -29.32 -1.71 -4.95
C LYS A 400 -29.27 -2.20 -3.51
N VAL A 401 -29.63 -1.35 -2.56
CA VAL A 401 -29.65 -1.68 -1.14
C VAL A 401 -30.94 -2.41 -0.81
N LEU A 402 -30.81 -3.59 -0.19
CA LEU A 402 -31.94 -4.41 0.26
C LEU A 402 -32.20 -4.24 1.75
N ARG A 403 -31.12 -4.15 2.54
CA ARG A 403 -31.20 -4.11 3.99
C ARG A 403 -29.97 -3.44 4.57
N VAL A 404 -30.19 -2.64 5.62
CA VAL A 404 -29.14 -2.08 6.46
C VAL A 404 -29.36 -2.54 7.90
N THR A 405 -28.31 -2.99 8.56
CA THR A 405 -28.28 -3.34 9.98
C THR A 405 -27.05 -2.76 10.64
N ASP A 406 -27.18 -2.27 11.86
CA ASP A 406 -26.04 -2.00 12.74
C ASP A 406 -25.24 -3.29 12.93
N ALA A 407 -23.94 -3.28 12.61
CA ALA A 407 -23.16 -4.51 12.55
C ALA A 407 -22.76 -5.04 13.93
N ARG A 408 -22.82 -4.21 14.98
CA ARG A 408 -22.53 -4.63 16.36
C ARG A 408 -23.75 -5.21 17.05
N THR A 409 -24.90 -4.56 16.87
CA THR A 409 -26.14 -4.90 17.59
C THR A 409 -27.09 -5.77 16.77
N GLY A 410 -26.91 -5.84 15.46
CA GLY A 410 -27.83 -6.51 14.54
C GLY A 410 -29.14 -5.74 14.33
N ARG A 411 -29.30 -4.56 14.96
CA ARG A 411 -30.52 -3.75 14.84
C ARG A 411 -30.73 -3.34 13.39
N ARG A 412 -31.94 -3.58 12.88
CA ARG A 412 -32.33 -3.11 11.54
C ARG A 412 -32.41 -1.58 11.51
N MET A 413 -31.80 -0.98 10.51
CA MET A 413 -31.82 0.46 10.30
C MET A 413 -32.84 0.82 9.22
N ALA A 414 -33.52 1.95 9.40
CA ALA A 414 -34.31 2.54 8.34
C ALA A 414 -33.37 3.15 7.30
N PHE A 415 -33.71 3.01 6.02
CA PHE A 415 -32.96 3.67 4.94
C PHE A 415 -33.88 4.07 3.80
N THR A 416 -33.43 5.04 3.01
CA THR A 416 -34.06 5.46 1.75
C THR A 416 -32.99 5.46 0.66
N GLN A 417 -33.32 5.07 -0.58
CA GLN A 417 -32.39 5.09 -1.71
C GLN A 417 -33.01 5.83 -2.89
N SER A 418 -32.31 6.84 -3.39
CA SER A 418 -32.74 7.64 -4.54
C SER A 418 -31.62 8.58 -4.99
N GLY A 419 -31.65 9.04 -6.25
CA GLY A 419 -30.66 10.02 -6.74
C GLY A 419 -29.22 9.49 -6.76
N GLY A 420 -29.06 8.16 -6.75
CA GLY A 420 -27.78 7.46 -6.73
C GLY A 420 -27.07 7.51 -5.38
N SER A 421 -27.82 7.79 -4.31
CA SER A 421 -27.35 7.69 -2.94
C SER A 421 -28.36 6.92 -2.11
N PHE A 422 -27.89 6.35 -1.00
CA PHE A 422 -28.78 5.86 0.04
C PHE A 422 -28.46 6.54 1.38
N THR A 423 -29.49 6.76 2.17
CA THR A 423 -29.43 7.44 3.46
C THR A 423 -29.88 6.49 4.55
N ILE A 424 -28.98 6.19 5.50
CA ILE A 424 -29.28 5.45 6.73
C ILE A 424 -29.81 6.44 7.76
N ARG A 425 -30.98 6.20 8.35
CA ARG A 425 -31.70 7.17 9.22
C ARG A 425 -31.86 6.64 10.65
N GLY A 426 -32.08 7.55 11.60
CA GLY A 426 -32.36 7.21 13.00
C GLY A 426 -31.15 6.62 13.73
N VAL A 427 -29.95 7.11 13.37
CA VAL A 427 -28.70 6.78 14.05
C VAL A 427 -28.58 7.68 15.28
N THR A 428 -29.05 7.18 16.42
CA THR A 428 -29.04 7.90 17.70
C THR A 428 -27.88 7.49 18.61
N ALA A 429 -27.22 6.37 18.30
CA ALA A 429 -26.07 5.87 19.02
C ALA A 429 -24.89 5.75 18.04
N TRP A 430 -23.86 6.57 18.28
CA TRP A 430 -22.62 6.56 17.51
C TRP A 430 -21.52 5.96 18.40
N ASP A 431 -20.83 4.96 17.88
CA ASP A 431 -19.60 4.45 18.48
C ASP A 431 -18.49 5.51 18.41
N VAL A 432 -17.58 5.47 19.39
CA VAL A 432 -16.51 6.48 19.54
C VAL A 432 -15.54 6.49 18.34
N TYR A 433 -15.18 5.31 17.82
CA TYR A 433 -14.14 5.19 16.78
C TYR A 433 -14.66 4.64 15.45
N ASP A 434 -15.70 3.80 15.46
CA ASP A 434 -16.24 3.19 14.25
C ASP A 434 -17.68 2.71 14.48
N THR A 435 -18.63 3.50 13.98
CA THR A 435 -20.03 3.09 13.85
C THR A 435 -20.18 2.37 12.52
N VAL A 436 -20.39 1.05 12.58
CA VAL A 436 -20.39 0.21 11.37
C VAL A 436 -21.78 -0.33 11.05
N PHE A 437 -22.17 -0.21 9.78
CA PHE A 437 -23.40 -0.77 9.26
C PHE A 437 -23.10 -1.87 8.25
N ARG A 438 -23.73 -3.03 8.42
CA ARG A 438 -23.84 -4.04 7.38
C ARG A 438 -24.90 -3.60 6.37
N VAL A 439 -24.55 -3.66 5.10
CA VAL A 439 -25.41 -3.31 3.97
C VAL A 439 -25.49 -4.51 3.03
N ASP A 440 -26.65 -5.16 3.00
CA ASP A 440 -26.94 -6.22 2.02
C ASP A 440 -27.45 -5.54 0.73
N THR A 441 -26.83 -5.86 -0.40
CA THR A 441 -27.13 -5.28 -1.72
C THR A 441 -27.55 -6.35 -2.73
N PHE A 442 -27.97 -5.93 -3.93
CA PHE A 442 -28.29 -6.81 -5.05
C PHE A 442 -27.58 -6.35 -6.33
N GLY A 443 -26.24 -6.37 -6.29
CA GLY A 443 -25.42 -5.95 -7.43
C GLY A 443 -25.66 -4.51 -7.89
N ARG A 444 -24.99 -4.13 -8.99
CA ARG A 444 -25.17 -2.82 -9.61
C ARG A 444 -26.36 -2.83 -10.57
N HIS A 445 -27.15 -1.75 -10.56
CA HIS A 445 -28.30 -1.53 -11.42
C HIS A 445 -28.19 -0.18 -12.13
N GLY A 446 -28.81 -0.09 -13.31
CA GLY A 446 -28.88 1.16 -14.06
C GLY A 446 -27.57 1.57 -14.71
N LEU A 447 -26.71 0.61 -15.05
CA LEU A 447 -25.49 0.81 -15.85
C LEU A 447 -25.72 0.30 -17.27
N TYR A 448 -25.05 0.89 -18.26
CA TYR A 448 -24.91 0.25 -19.56
C TYR A 448 -24.00 -0.99 -19.43
N PRO A 449 -24.31 -2.11 -20.11
CA PRO A 449 -23.46 -3.30 -20.09
C PRO A 449 -22.06 -3.02 -20.67
N ASN A 450 -21.05 -3.75 -20.18
CA ASN A 450 -19.73 -3.74 -20.79
C ASN A 450 -19.83 -4.15 -22.27
N GLY A 451 -19.05 -3.49 -23.13
CA GLY A 451 -19.09 -3.68 -24.58
C GLY A 451 -20.16 -2.88 -25.34
N TRP A 452 -21.16 -2.31 -24.65
CA TRP A 452 -22.12 -1.36 -25.28
C TRP A 452 -21.59 0.06 -25.37
N VAL A 453 -20.53 0.34 -24.60
CA VAL A 453 -19.85 1.62 -24.56
C VAL A 453 -18.48 1.43 -25.21
N ILE A 454 -18.24 2.12 -26.32
CA ILE A 454 -16.97 2.08 -27.04
C ILE A 454 -16.19 3.37 -26.72
N PRO A 455 -15.08 3.28 -25.98
CA PRO A 455 -14.27 4.44 -25.64
C PRO A 455 -13.27 4.80 -26.75
N SER A 456 -12.99 6.08 -26.90
CA SER A 456 -11.82 6.61 -27.60
C SER A 456 -11.24 7.78 -26.81
N ALA A 457 -9.95 8.08 -27.00
CA ALA A 457 -9.31 9.22 -26.37
C ALA A 457 -8.52 10.04 -27.40
N SER A 458 -8.41 11.34 -27.18
CA SER A 458 -7.62 12.24 -28.04
C SER A 458 -6.10 12.03 -27.90
N ALA A 459 -5.68 11.41 -26.80
CA ALA A 459 -4.31 10.99 -26.56
C ALA A 459 -4.31 9.69 -25.72
N SER A 460 -3.30 8.84 -25.90
CA SER A 460 -3.07 7.66 -25.07
C SER A 460 -1.58 7.36 -25.07
N LEU A 461 -1.04 6.98 -23.93
CA LEU A 461 0.30 6.38 -23.88
C LEU A 461 0.27 5.02 -24.58
N GLU A 462 1.34 4.68 -25.30
CA GLU A 462 1.50 3.35 -25.90
C GLU A 462 1.39 2.25 -24.83
N GLY A 463 0.63 1.19 -25.12
CA GLY A 463 0.33 0.12 -24.17
C GLY A 463 -0.85 0.38 -23.23
N TYR A 464 -1.38 1.61 -23.19
CA TYR A 464 -2.50 2.00 -22.31
C TYR A 464 -3.66 2.64 -23.09
N PRO A 465 -4.27 1.92 -24.05
CA PRO A 465 -5.28 2.47 -24.95
C PRO A 465 -6.60 2.78 -24.24
N ALA A 466 -7.40 3.65 -24.85
CA ALA A 466 -8.74 4.00 -24.34
C ALA A 466 -9.69 2.79 -24.21
N ALA A 467 -9.45 1.71 -24.97
CA ALA A 467 -10.23 0.46 -24.87
C ALA A 467 -10.23 -0.13 -23.44
N ASN A 468 -9.18 0.12 -22.66
CA ASN A 468 -9.05 -0.34 -21.28
C ASN A 468 -10.06 0.33 -20.33
N LEU A 469 -10.69 1.44 -20.72
CA LEU A 469 -11.62 2.18 -19.85
C LEU A 469 -12.95 1.43 -19.60
N THR A 470 -13.30 0.46 -20.44
CA THR A 470 -14.61 -0.20 -20.43
C THR A 470 -14.53 -1.71 -20.65
N ASP A 471 -13.35 -2.31 -20.54
CA ASP A 471 -13.14 -3.75 -20.72
C ASP A 471 -13.59 -4.57 -19.50
N GLY A 472 -13.74 -3.91 -18.34
CA GLY A 472 -14.15 -4.52 -17.08
C GLY A 472 -13.00 -5.20 -16.32
N ASP A 473 -11.76 -4.97 -16.73
CA ASP A 473 -10.57 -5.42 -16.03
C ASP A 473 -9.89 -4.22 -15.34
N TYR A 474 -9.63 -4.32 -14.03
CA TYR A 474 -8.93 -3.28 -13.29
C TYR A 474 -7.40 -3.44 -13.32
N LEU A 475 -6.90 -4.48 -13.99
CA LEU A 475 -5.46 -4.68 -14.21
C LEU A 475 -4.95 -3.94 -15.45
N THR A 476 -5.85 -3.63 -16.37
CA THR A 476 -5.61 -2.71 -17.49
C THR A 476 -6.08 -1.31 -17.09
N TRP A 477 -5.52 -0.29 -17.72
CA TRP A 477 -5.95 1.10 -17.53
C TRP A 477 -5.60 1.93 -18.75
N TRP A 478 -6.24 3.09 -18.88
CA TRP A 478 -5.85 4.12 -19.84
C TRP A 478 -4.95 5.16 -19.18
N ASP A 479 -3.96 5.64 -19.93
CA ASP A 479 -3.00 6.67 -19.49
C ASP A 479 -2.96 7.79 -20.54
N ASN A 480 -3.03 9.05 -20.09
CA ASN A 480 -3.03 10.21 -20.98
C ASN A 480 -1.67 10.53 -21.61
N GLY A 481 -0.59 9.84 -21.23
CA GLY A 481 0.76 10.13 -21.71
C GLY A 481 1.22 11.54 -21.39
N ARG A 482 0.73 12.12 -20.27
CA ARG A 482 0.94 13.52 -19.86
C ARG A 482 0.38 14.58 -20.82
N THR A 483 -0.49 14.21 -21.75
CA THR A 483 -1.18 15.18 -22.62
C THR A 483 -2.38 15.76 -21.89
N LEU A 484 -2.41 17.09 -21.72
CA LEU A 484 -3.55 17.85 -21.22
C LEU A 484 -3.68 19.18 -22.00
N PRO A 485 -4.89 19.67 -22.30
CA PRO A 485 -6.17 19.01 -22.05
C PRO A 485 -6.33 17.73 -22.88
N VAL A 486 -7.14 16.79 -22.40
CA VAL A 486 -7.40 15.50 -23.06
C VAL A 486 -8.88 15.20 -23.05
N SER A 487 -9.39 14.60 -24.12
CA SER A 487 -10.78 14.20 -24.23
C SER A 487 -10.92 12.68 -24.31
N ILE A 488 -11.87 12.14 -23.56
CA ILE A 488 -12.32 10.75 -23.66
C ILE A 488 -13.76 10.76 -24.15
N THR A 489 -14.03 10.06 -25.25
CA THR A 489 -15.38 9.92 -25.82
C THR A 489 -15.90 8.51 -25.63
N LEU A 490 -17.06 8.39 -24.99
CA LEU A 490 -17.81 7.17 -24.81
C LEU A 490 -18.95 7.12 -25.83
N LYS A 491 -18.87 6.18 -26.78
CA LYS A 491 -19.88 5.97 -27.82
C LYS A 491 -20.84 4.86 -27.43
N LEU A 492 -22.14 5.16 -27.54
CA LEU A 492 -23.25 4.21 -27.46
C LEU A 492 -23.70 3.83 -28.87
N ASP A 493 -24.38 2.68 -28.99
CA ASP A 493 -24.85 2.19 -30.29
C ASP A 493 -25.96 3.07 -30.89
N ALA A 494 -26.78 3.67 -30.03
CA ALA A 494 -27.87 4.57 -30.40
C ALA A 494 -27.91 5.81 -29.49
N PRO A 495 -28.66 6.87 -29.84
CA PRO A 495 -28.94 7.97 -28.93
C PRO A 495 -29.80 7.49 -27.74
N LEU A 496 -29.17 7.34 -26.57
CA LEU A 496 -29.79 6.78 -25.36
C LEU A 496 -29.61 7.73 -24.15
N PRO A 497 -30.46 7.61 -23.11
CA PRO A 497 -30.38 8.50 -21.94
C PRO A 497 -29.13 8.23 -21.09
N VAL A 498 -28.55 9.28 -20.52
CA VAL A 498 -27.38 9.18 -19.64
C VAL A 498 -27.60 10.04 -18.39
N ARG A 499 -27.56 9.41 -17.22
CA ARG A 499 -27.85 10.02 -15.91
C ARG A 499 -26.62 10.33 -15.09
N TYR A 500 -25.52 9.64 -15.34
CA TYR A 500 -24.24 9.99 -14.74
C TYR A 500 -23.11 9.37 -15.53
N LEU A 501 -21.93 9.95 -15.37
CA LEU A 501 -20.65 9.35 -15.72
C LEU A 501 -19.92 9.05 -14.41
N ALA A 502 -19.48 7.82 -14.25
CA ALA A 502 -18.64 7.41 -13.14
C ALA A 502 -17.19 7.23 -13.60
N VAL A 503 -16.26 7.67 -12.76
CA VAL A 503 -14.83 7.73 -13.04
C VAL A 503 -14.06 7.07 -11.92
N ASN A 504 -13.46 5.90 -12.18
CA ASN A 504 -12.54 5.26 -11.25
C ASN A 504 -11.09 5.57 -11.67
N GLN A 505 -10.49 6.56 -11.01
CA GLN A 505 -9.14 7.02 -11.30
C GLN A 505 -8.12 6.13 -10.62
N ARG A 506 -6.99 5.91 -11.29
CA ARG A 506 -5.92 5.05 -10.80
C ARG A 506 -5.33 5.56 -9.49
N GLU A 507 -5.16 4.66 -8.53
CA GLU A 507 -4.72 4.96 -7.16
C GLU A 507 -3.18 5.09 -7.03
N TRP A 508 -2.57 5.85 -7.94
CA TRP A 508 -1.10 5.95 -8.11
C TRP A 508 -0.48 7.30 -7.67
N SER A 509 -1.22 8.09 -6.89
CA SER A 509 -0.78 9.38 -6.33
C SER A 509 -1.49 9.64 -5.01
N PRO A 510 -0.93 10.47 -4.11
CA PRO A 510 -1.68 10.97 -2.96
C PRO A 510 -2.87 11.82 -3.43
N THR A 511 -3.74 12.18 -2.49
CA THR A 511 -4.92 13.05 -2.77
C THR A 511 -4.73 14.49 -2.32
N TYR A 512 -3.53 14.86 -1.86
CA TYR A 512 -3.20 16.22 -1.45
C TYR A 512 -1.71 16.49 -1.67
N ASN A 513 -1.37 17.77 -1.75
CA ASN A 513 0.02 18.21 -1.85
C ASN A 513 0.74 17.97 -0.52
N ARG A 514 1.93 17.35 -0.60
CA ARG A 514 2.81 17.15 0.55
C ARG A 514 4.28 17.06 0.14
N ASN A 515 5.15 17.02 1.12
CA ASN A 515 6.56 16.71 0.93
C ASN A 515 6.91 15.48 1.76
N THR A 516 7.67 14.54 1.20
CA THR A 516 8.17 13.37 1.91
C THR A 516 9.63 13.17 1.57
N PHE A 517 10.49 13.21 2.60
CA PHE A 517 11.95 13.14 2.47
C PHE A 517 12.54 14.13 1.44
N GLY A 518 11.99 15.35 1.38
CA GLY A 518 12.41 16.40 0.44
C GLY A 518 11.78 16.28 -0.95
N ARG A 519 11.04 15.21 -1.24
CA ARG A 519 10.39 14.97 -2.53
C ARG A 519 8.97 15.55 -2.52
N PRO A 520 8.64 16.49 -3.44
CA PRO A 520 7.28 17.00 -3.57
C PRO A 520 6.36 15.93 -4.16
N GLU A 521 5.20 15.73 -3.53
CA GLU A 521 4.16 14.84 -4.00
C GLU A 521 2.83 15.57 -4.10
N ASP A 522 2.04 15.24 -5.11
CA ASP A 522 0.76 15.89 -5.35
C ASP A 522 -0.19 14.95 -6.12
N SER A 523 -1.44 15.35 -6.26
CA SER A 523 -2.51 14.52 -6.79
C SER A 523 -2.59 14.54 -8.31
N ALA A 524 -2.43 13.37 -8.93
CA ALA A 524 -2.61 13.15 -10.37
C ALA A 524 -4.10 13.08 -10.78
N ARG A 525 -5.03 13.39 -9.87
CA ARG A 525 -6.47 13.30 -10.14
C ARG A 525 -6.96 14.44 -11.02
N ILE A 526 -8.01 14.16 -11.79
CA ILE A 526 -8.79 15.15 -12.52
C ILE A 526 -9.19 16.27 -11.55
N LYS A 527 -8.91 17.50 -11.96
CA LYS A 527 -9.39 18.70 -11.28
C LYS A 527 -10.50 19.32 -12.11
N ASP A 528 -10.17 20.13 -13.11
CA ASP A 528 -11.17 20.84 -13.90
C ASP A 528 -11.59 20.05 -15.14
N TYR A 529 -12.90 19.98 -15.41
CA TYR A 529 -13.45 19.19 -16.51
C TYR A 529 -14.66 19.84 -17.18
N ARG A 530 -14.98 19.35 -18.38
CA ARG A 530 -16.23 19.57 -19.10
C ARG A 530 -16.78 18.26 -19.63
N VAL A 531 -18.11 18.13 -19.65
CA VAL A 531 -18.80 17.01 -20.29
C VAL A 531 -19.66 17.55 -21.42
N TYR A 532 -19.55 16.92 -22.58
CA TYR A 532 -20.36 17.21 -23.76
C TYR A 532 -21.18 15.99 -24.15
N ALA A 533 -22.30 16.22 -24.83
CA ALA A 533 -23.17 15.18 -25.33
C ALA A 533 -23.48 15.43 -26.82
N SER A 534 -23.42 14.39 -27.64
CA SER A 534 -23.71 14.51 -29.07
C SER A 534 -24.53 13.32 -29.58
N LYS A 535 -25.30 13.54 -30.64
CA LYS A 535 -26.00 12.47 -31.37
C LYS A 535 -25.17 11.91 -32.53
N ASN A 536 -24.24 12.69 -33.09
CA ASN A 536 -23.48 12.35 -34.28
C ASN A 536 -21.95 12.31 -34.07
N GLY A 537 -21.45 12.81 -32.94
CA GLY A 537 -20.03 12.81 -32.61
C GLY A 537 -19.25 13.99 -33.21
N VAL A 538 -19.94 14.89 -33.91
CA VAL A 538 -19.35 16.08 -34.57
C VAL A 538 -19.91 17.35 -33.94
N ASP A 539 -21.24 17.43 -33.79
CA ASP A 539 -21.91 18.57 -33.19
C ASP A 539 -22.05 18.34 -31.69
N TRP A 540 -21.25 19.04 -30.90
CA TRP A 540 -21.21 18.90 -29.44
C TRP A 540 -21.99 19.97 -28.68
N GLY A 541 -22.24 21.12 -29.31
CA GLY A 541 -22.86 22.27 -28.65
C GLY A 541 -22.08 22.73 -27.42
N GLU A 542 -22.79 23.37 -26.49
CA GLU A 542 -22.25 23.76 -25.19
C GLU A 542 -22.05 22.54 -24.26
N PRO A 543 -21.10 22.61 -23.30
CA PRO A 543 -20.96 21.56 -22.29
C PRO A 543 -22.27 21.37 -21.52
N VAL A 544 -22.70 20.11 -21.37
CA VAL A 544 -23.84 19.74 -20.50
C VAL A 544 -23.46 19.83 -19.02
N ARG A 545 -22.17 19.80 -18.70
CA ARG A 545 -21.62 19.99 -17.36
C ARG A 545 -20.21 20.57 -17.45
N THR A 546 -19.90 21.50 -16.56
CA THR A 546 -18.55 21.98 -16.29
C THR A 546 -18.36 21.96 -14.78
N GLY A 547 -17.17 21.62 -14.29
CA GLY A 547 -16.92 21.66 -12.86
C GLY A 547 -15.51 21.26 -12.48
N THR A 548 -15.33 21.10 -11.17
CA THR A 548 -14.10 20.61 -10.55
C THR A 548 -14.43 19.32 -9.82
N LEU A 549 -13.68 18.25 -10.07
CA LEU A 549 -13.73 17.02 -9.29
C LEU A 549 -12.79 17.15 -8.08
N GLU A 550 -13.27 16.71 -6.92
CA GLU A 550 -12.48 16.68 -5.71
C GLU A 550 -11.27 15.73 -5.83
N SER A 551 -10.15 16.13 -5.23
CA SER A 551 -8.99 15.26 -5.09
C SER A 551 -9.24 14.27 -3.97
N ALA A 552 -9.84 13.12 -4.29
CA ALA A 552 -10.11 12.09 -3.29
C ALA A 552 -10.18 10.69 -3.91
N ARG A 553 -9.92 9.68 -3.08
CA ARG A 553 -9.80 8.26 -3.48
C ARG A 553 -11.13 7.60 -3.81
N GLY A 554 -11.09 6.57 -4.63
CA GLY A 554 -12.24 5.79 -5.08
C GLY A 554 -13.03 6.47 -6.20
N VAL A 555 -14.07 5.80 -6.67
CA VAL A 555 -14.90 6.26 -7.78
C VAL A 555 -15.50 7.65 -7.53
N ARG A 556 -15.53 8.49 -8.57
CA ARG A 556 -16.19 9.79 -8.59
C ARG A 556 -17.30 9.84 -9.61
N PHE A 557 -18.35 10.61 -9.32
CA PHE A 557 -19.53 10.71 -10.17
C PHE A 557 -19.72 12.12 -10.67
N ILE A 558 -20.01 12.23 -11.96
CA ILE A 558 -20.53 13.43 -12.58
C ILE A 558 -21.99 13.14 -12.89
N ASP A 559 -22.89 13.70 -12.09
CA ASP A 559 -24.33 13.57 -12.32
C ASP A 559 -24.75 14.39 -13.55
N LEU A 560 -25.55 13.75 -14.39
CA LEU A 560 -25.99 14.23 -15.70
C LEU A 560 -27.52 14.08 -15.81
N ASP A 561 -28.12 14.77 -16.78
CA ASP A 561 -29.53 14.56 -17.13
C ASP A 561 -29.72 14.65 -18.65
N ILE A 562 -29.02 13.77 -19.36
CA ILE A 562 -29.06 13.73 -20.82
C ILE A 562 -30.20 12.81 -21.23
N ARG A 563 -31.19 13.35 -21.95
CA ARG A 563 -32.35 12.57 -22.42
C ARG A 563 -32.02 11.61 -23.56
N GLY A 564 -31.01 11.91 -24.38
CA GLY A 564 -30.62 11.09 -25.51
C GLY A 564 -29.33 11.57 -26.17
N ALA A 565 -28.24 10.84 -25.97
CA ALA A 565 -26.97 11.06 -26.62
C ALA A 565 -26.39 9.73 -27.12
N ARG A 566 -25.70 9.79 -28.26
CA ARG A 566 -24.93 8.66 -28.79
C ARG A 566 -23.48 8.74 -28.34
N TYR A 567 -22.99 9.95 -28.06
CA TYR A 567 -21.63 10.19 -27.62
C TYR A 567 -21.65 11.05 -26.37
N VAL A 568 -20.89 10.65 -25.36
CA VAL A 568 -20.60 11.45 -24.17
C VAL A 568 -19.10 11.68 -24.14
N LYS A 569 -18.65 12.93 -24.10
CA LYS A 569 -17.23 13.29 -24.09
C LYS A 569 -16.87 13.97 -22.78
N LEU A 570 -15.96 13.38 -22.03
CA LEU A 570 -15.29 14.00 -20.89
C LEU A 570 -14.02 14.67 -21.38
N GLU A 571 -13.98 16.01 -21.34
CA GLU A 571 -12.78 16.81 -21.55
C GLU A 571 -12.18 17.14 -20.18
N VAL A 572 -10.98 16.64 -19.92
CA VAL A 572 -10.18 16.96 -18.74
C VAL A 572 -9.24 18.10 -19.08
N LEU A 573 -9.36 19.21 -18.37
CA LEU A 573 -8.60 20.43 -18.62
C LEU A 573 -7.25 20.40 -17.91
N ASN A 574 -7.24 19.93 -16.66
CA ASN A 574 -6.04 19.86 -15.82
C ASN A 574 -6.21 18.83 -14.70
N THR A 575 -5.10 18.57 -13.99
CA THR A 575 -5.05 17.75 -12.77
C THR A 575 -4.75 18.61 -11.55
N TRP A 576 -4.89 18.06 -10.34
CA TRP A 576 -4.56 18.77 -9.10
C TRP A 576 -3.06 19.07 -8.96
N ALA A 577 -2.20 18.18 -9.46
CA ALA A 577 -0.75 18.29 -9.37
C ALA A 577 -0.21 19.53 -10.05
N LYS A 578 0.66 20.25 -9.34
CA LYS A 578 1.36 21.44 -9.81
C LYS A 578 2.71 21.10 -10.47
N PRO A 579 3.30 22.02 -11.26
CA PRO A 579 4.59 21.80 -11.94
C PRO A 579 5.77 21.49 -11.02
N ASP A 580 5.71 21.91 -9.76
CA ASP A 580 6.73 21.64 -8.73
C ASP A 580 6.69 20.21 -8.18
N ALA A 581 5.69 19.41 -8.55
CA ALA A 581 5.61 17.96 -8.31
C ALA A 581 5.73 17.17 -9.64
N PRO A 582 6.92 17.17 -10.29
CA PRO A 582 7.08 16.68 -11.67
C PRO A 582 6.71 15.19 -11.87
N ASN A 583 6.82 14.38 -10.82
CA ASN A 583 6.44 12.97 -10.84
C ASN A 583 4.93 12.74 -11.01
N PHE A 584 4.12 13.78 -10.77
CA PHE A 584 2.65 13.73 -10.82
C PHE A 584 2.07 14.76 -11.80
N TYR A 585 2.80 15.83 -12.12
CA TYR A 585 2.33 16.90 -13.00
C TYR A 585 1.84 16.37 -14.35
N GLN A 586 0.60 16.74 -14.70
CA GLN A 586 -0.12 16.34 -15.92
C GLN A 586 -0.35 14.84 -16.12
N ARG A 587 0.01 13.98 -15.16
CA ARG A 587 -0.29 12.55 -15.24
C ARG A 587 -1.75 12.30 -14.95
N LEU A 588 -2.38 11.46 -15.75
CA LEU A 588 -3.73 10.98 -15.49
C LEU A 588 -3.87 9.54 -15.96
N GLY A 589 -4.29 8.68 -15.05
CA GLY A 589 -4.58 7.28 -15.28
C GLY A 589 -6.00 6.97 -14.81
N ILE A 590 -6.77 6.25 -15.60
CA ILE A 590 -8.14 5.87 -15.28
C ILE A 590 -8.28 4.37 -15.50
N ASP A 591 -8.67 3.66 -14.44
CA ASP A 591 -8.85 2.21 -14.47
C ASP A 591 -10.21 1.85 -15.09
N GLU A 592 -11.26 2.67 -14.88
CA GLU A 592 -12.60 2.37 -15.41
C GLU A 592 -13.46 3.64 -15.57
N LEU A 593 -14.27 3.68 -16.65
CA LEU A 593 -15.39 4.59 -16.83
C LEU A 593 -16.68 3.83 -17.11
N TRP A 594 -17.80 4.30 -16.56
CA TRP A 594 -19.12 3.77 -16.95
C TRP A 594 -20.20 4.84 -16.98
N LEU A 595 -21.20 4.59 -17.84
CA LEU A 595 -22.38 5.43 -17.99
C LEU A 595 -23.58 4.81 -17.28
N GLY A 596 -24.29 5.64 -16.51
CA GLY A 596 -25.55 5.28 -15.87
C GLY A 596 -26.75 5.58 -16.76
N THR A 597 -27.68 4.63 -16.91
CA THR A 597 -28.99 4.81 -17.56
C THR A 597 -30.01 5.45 -16.61
N HIS A 598 -29.95 5.10 -15.32
CA HIS A 598 -30.82 5.59 -14.26
C HIS A 598 -30.19 5.41 -12.88
N TYR A 599 -30.67 6.18 -11.90
CA TYR A 599 -30.36 5.94 -10.50
C TYR A 599 -31.18 4.78 -9.96
N VAL A 600 -30.60 4.04 -9.04
CA VAL A 600 -31.29 3.00 -8.29
C VAL A 600 -32.44 3.61 -7.47
N ARG A 601 -33.50 2.84 -7.28
CA ARG A 601 -34.70 3.19 -6.51
C ARG A 601 -35.09 2.04 -5.60
#